data_AF-A0A2H0R9M7-F1
#
_entry.id   AF-A0A2H0R9M7-F1
#
_cell.length_a   1.000
_cell.length_b   1.000
_cell.length_c   1.000
_cell.angle_alpha   90.00
_cell.angle_beta   90.00
_cell.angle_gamma   90.00
#
_symmetry.space_group_name_H-M   'P 1'
#
loop_
_entity.id
_entity.type
_entity.pdbx_description
1 polymer ?
#
loop_
_entity_poly.entity_id
_entity_poly.type
_entity_poly.pdbx_seq_one_letter_code
_entity_poly.pdbx_strand_id
1 'polypeptide(L)'
;MRIKKTIYYSLTYLIGLFLLNVNIAMAKPSFGDVKTKLNTAVGKTGMSGYTNINTIISNIVKVGLSAVGLLFFILVFYGGFTWMTAHGNEDKIKKSQQVVIAAGIGLIVVISAYAITTFVGGFNK
;
A
#
# COMPACT_ATOMS: atom_id res chain seq x y z
N MET A 1 -8.74 -32.90 3.42
CA MET A 1 -8.69 -31.82 4.45
C MET A 1 -7.31 -31.20 4.70
N ARG A 2 -6.17 -31.86 4.39
CA ARG A 2 -4.83 -31.37 4.77
C ARG A 2 -4.32 -30.14 3.97
N ILE A 3 -4.68 -30.02 2.69
CA ILE A 3 -4.18 -28.98 1.79
C ILE A 3 -4.64 -27.56 2.18
N LYS A 4 -5.90 -27.39 2.60
CA LYS A 4 -6.42 -26.09 3.05
C LYS A 4 -5.71 -25.57 4.30
N LYS A 5 -5.27 -26.48 5.18
CA LYS A 5 -4.55 -26.13 6.41
C LYS A 5 -3.13 -25.66 6.10
N THR A 6 -2.42 -26.35 5.19
CA THR A 6 -1.08 -25.96 4.72
C THR A 6 -1.08 -24.60 4.01
N ILE A 7 -2.11 -24.30 3.21
CA ILE A 7 -2.27 -23.00 2.54
C ILE A 7 -2.49 -21.87 3.57
N TYR A 8 -3.33 -22.10 4.59
CA TYR A 8 -3.57 -21.10 5.63
C TYR A 8 -2.31 -20.78 6.46
N TYR A 9 -1.51 -21.81 6.79
CA TYR A 9 -0.25 -21.61 7.50
C TYR A 9 0.80 -20.89 6.64
N SER A 10 0.90 -21.22 5.35
CA SER A 10 1.78 -20.52 4.40
C SER A 10 1.41 -19.04 4.25
N LEU A 11 0.12 -18.72 4.15
CA LEU A 11 -0.37 -17.35 4.03
C LEU A 11 -0.10 -16.53 5.31
N THR A 12 -0.33 -17.15 6.47
CA THR A 12 -0.04 -16.52 7.78
C THR A 12 1.46 -16.27 7.96
N TYR A 13 2.32 -17.22 7.54
CA TYR A 13 3.77 -17.07 7.59
C TYR A 13 4.28 -15.95 6.69
N LEU A 14 3.71 -15.82 5.48
CA LEU A 14 4.10 -14.79 4.51
C LEU A 14 3.70 -13.37 4.96
N ILE A 15 2.54 -13.23 5.61
CA ILE A 15 2.10 -11.99 6.26
C ILE A 15 2.99 -11.65 7.47
N GLY A 16 3.36 -12.63 8.29
CA GLY A 16 4.29 -12.43 9.40
C GLY A 16 5.69 -12.00 8.93
N LEU A 17 6.19 -12.60 7.85
CA LEU A 17 7.47 -12.24 7.24
C LEU A 17 7.44 -10.82 6.65
N PHE A 18 6.32 -10.42 6.04
CA PHE A 18 6.14 -9.08 5.49
C PHE A 18 6.10 -8.00 6.58
N LEU A 19 5.45 -8.28 7.73
CA LEU A 19 5.43 -7.36 8.87
C LEU A 19 6.79 -7.21 9.56
N LEU A 20 7.62 -8.26 9.56
CA LEU A 20 8.99 -8.21 10.10
C LEU A 20 9.98 -7.45 9.19
N ASN A 21 9.71 -7.37 7.88
CA ASN A 21 10.56 -6.67 6.90
C ASN A 21 10.19 -5.18 6.70
N VAL A 22 9.24 -4.63 7.46
CA VAL A 22 8.87 -3.19 7.40
C VAL A 22 9.92 -2.27 8.05
N ASN A 23 11.05 -2.81 8.50
CA ASN A 23 12.17 -2.01 9.00
C ASN A 23 13.46 -2.29 8.23
N ILE A 24 14.12 -1.18 7.84
CA ILE A 24 15.45 -1.05 7.22
C ILE A 24 15.47 -1.11 5.68
N ALA A 25 14.89 -0.08 5.06
CA ALA A 25 15.44 0.47 3.82
C ALA A 25 16.24 1.73 4.17
N MET A 26 17.31 1.58 4.95
CA MET A 26 18.32 2.62 5.19
C MET A 26 19.68 2.10 4.75
N ALA A 27 19.99 2.24 3.47
CA ALA A 27 21.37 2.22 2.97
C ALA A 27 21.39 2.66 1.49
N LYS A 28 21.34 3.97 1.24
CA LYS A 28 21.85 4.60 0.02
C LYS A 28 22.50 5.93 0.41
N PRO A 29 23.62 6.34 -0.21
CA PRO A 29 24.34 7.56 0.16
C PRO A 29 23.42 8.79 0.09
N SER A 30 23.66 9.69 1.03
CA SER A 30 22.66 10.49 1.74
C SER A 30 22.10 11.69 0.97
N PHE A 31 20.83 11.61 0.54
CA PHE A 31 19.92 12.78 0.47
C PHE A 31 19.43 13.21 1.87
N GLY A 32 19.78 12.46 2.92
CA GLY A 32 19.44 12.72 4.32
C GLY A 32 20.16 13.95 4.88
N ASP A 33 21.38 14.23 4.44
CA ASP A 33 22.15 15.39 4.89
C ASP A 33 21.59 16.69 4.32
N VAL A 34 21.12 16.67 3.07
CA VAL A 34 20.42 17.82 2.47
C VAL A 34 19.07 18.05 3.16
N LYS A 35 18.31 16.99 3.48
CA LYS A 35 17.05 17.11 4.23
C LYS A 35 17.25 17.59 5.67
N THR A 36 18.34 17.18 6.31
CA THR A 36 18.73 17.62 7.66
C THR A 36 19.17 19.07 7.67
N LYS A 37 19.98 19.49 6.69
CA LYS A 37 20.40 20.88 6.49
C LYS A 37 19.24 21.80 6.10
N LEU A 38 18.29 21.30 5.30
CA LEU A 38 17.08 22.03 4.95
C LEU A 38 16.15 22.20 6.15
N ASN A 39 15.94 21.16 6.97
CA ASN A 39 15.15 21.28 8.21
C ASN A 39 15.79 22.23 9.23
N THR A 40 17.12 22.26 9.33
CA THR A 40 17.82 23.23 10.20
C THR A 40 17.76 24.65 9.65
N ALA A 41 17.72 24.85 8.33
CA ALA A 41 17.51 26.17 7.72
C ALA A 41 16.06 26.65 7.88
N VAL A 42 15.07 25.77 7.67
CA VAL A 42 13.63 26.00 7.91
C VAL A 42 13.33 26.28 9.39
N GLY A 43 14.08 25.67 10.30
CA GLY A 43 14.07 25.97 11.73
C GLY A 43 14.47 27.39 12.09
N LYS A 44 15.29 28.03 11.25
CA LYS A 44 15.71 29.42 11.43
C LYS A 44 14.75 30.43 10.79
N THR A 45 13.84 30.01 9.93
CA THR A 45 12.86 30.88 9.26
C THR A 45 11.46 30.85 9.91
N GLY A 46 11.28 30.09 11.00
CA GLY A 46 9.97 29.93 11.66
C GLY A 46 9.00 29.02 10.90
N MET A 47 9.40 28.45 9.77
CA MET A 47 8.57 27.62 8.88
C MET A 47 8.52 26.14 9.32
N SER A 48 9.19 25.76 10.41
CA SER A 48 9.21 24.39 10.95
C SER A 48 7.84 23.78 11.22
N GLY A 49 6.84 24.58 11.57
CA GLY A 49 5.47 24.07 11.79
C GLY A 49 4.87 23.42 10.54
N TYR A 50 5.10 24.01 9.37
CA TYR A 50 4.56 23.55 8.09
C TYR A 50 5.28 22.32 7.56
N THR A 51 6.60 22.20 7.76
CA THR A 51 7.35 21.01 7.34
C THR A 51 7.03 19.79 8.22
N ASN A 52 6.80 20.00 9.51
CA ASN A 52 6.39 18.94 10.43
C ASN A 52 4.98 18.44 10.11
N ILE A 53 4.01 19.34 9.91
CA ILE A 53 2.63 18.94 9.57
C ILE A 53 2.58 18.17 8.25
N ASN A 54 3.31 18.63 7.23
CA ASN A 54 3.37 17.96 5.93
C ASN A 54 4.04 16.58 6.02
N THR A 55 5.08 16.43 6.85
CA THR A 55 5.75 15.14 7.08
C THR A 55 4.86 14.15 7.81
N ILE A 56 4.11 14.60 8.83
CA ILE A 56 3.16 13.76 9.57
C ILE A 56 2.03 13.30 8.63
N ILE A 57 1.43 14.21 7.87
CA ILE A 57 0.36 13.89 6.91
C ILE A 57 0.88 12.92 5.83
N SER A 58 2.07 13.18 5.29
CA SER A 58 2.70 12.29 4.28
C SER A 58 2.95 10.89 4.82
N ASN A 59 3.36 10.75 6.08
CA ASN A 59 3.57 9.44 6.70
C ASN A 59 2.24 8.70 6.94
N ILE A 60 1.20 9.39 7.42
CA ILE A 60 -0.13 8.80 7.62
C ILE A 60 -0.70 8.30 6.28
N VAL A 61 -0.61 9.12 5.23
CA VAL A 61 -1.07 8.74 3.89
C VAL A 61 -0.30 7.53 3.37
N LYS A 62 1.04 7.48 3.52
CA LYS A 62 1.84 6.33 3.08
C LYS A 62 1.46 5.03 3.80
N VAL A 63 1.24 5.07 5.11
CA VAL A 63 0.82 3.91 5.90
C VAL A 63 -0.60 3.48 5.53
N GLY A 64 -1.51 4.43 5.32
CA GLY A 64 -2.86 4.13 4.85
C GLY A 64 -2.85 3.49 3.46
N LEU A 65 -2.06 4.02 2.53
CA LEU A 65 -1.98 3.53 1.16
C LEU A 65 -1.38 2.11 1.08
N SER A 66 -0.38 1.79 1.90
CA SER A 66 0.20 0.45 1.95
C SER A 66 -0.77 -0.59 2.51
N ALA A 67 -1.53 -0.24 3.55
CA ALA A 67 -2.58 -1.10 4.09
C ALA A 67 -3.70 -1.36 3.08
N VAL A 68 -4.13 -0.32 2.35
CA VAL A 68 -5.16 -0.42 1.31
C VAL A 68 -4.67 -1.29 0.15
N GLY A 69 -3.43 -1.10 -0.33
CA GLY A 69 -2.86 -1.93 -1.39
C GLY A 69 -2.81 -3.41 -1.02
N LEU A 70 -2.43 -3.74 0.22
CA LEU A 70 -2.43 -5.11 0.73
C LEU A 70 -3.84 -5.71 0.80
N LEU A 71 -4.84 -4.93 1.23
CA LEU A 71 -6.24 -5.37 1.25
C LEU A 71 -6.74 -5.74 -0.15
N PHE A 72 -6.49 -4.90 -1.15
CA PHE A 72 -6.86 -5.20 -2.54
C PHE A 72 -6.16 -6.45 -3.07
N PHE A 73 -4.88 -6.65 -2.73
CA PHE A 73 -4.15 -7.86 -3.10
C PHE A 73 -4.82 -9.13 -2.57
N ILE A 74 -5.26 -9.12 -1.31
CA ILE A 74 -5.98 -10.25 -0.69
C ILE A 74 -7.34 -10.48 -1.37
N LEU A 75 -8.07 -9.40 -1.70
CA LEU A 75 -9.37 -9.49 -2.38
C LEU A 75 -9.27 -10.11 -3.78
N VAL A 76 -8.23 -9.79 -4.53
CA VAL A 76 -7.97 -10.40 -5.85
C VAL A 76 -7.71 -11.90 -5.71
N PHE A 77 -6.89 -12.30 -4.73
CA PHE A 77 -6.66 -13.72 -4.43
C PHE A 77 -7.93 -14.44 -3.99
N TYR A 78 -8.75 -13.81 -3.15
CA TYR A 78 -10.02 -14.37 -2.69
C TYR A 78 -11.03 -14.54 -3.83
N GLY A 79 -11.18 -13.53 -4.68
CA GLY A 79 -12.03 -13.58 -5.87
C GLY A 79 -11.56 -14.63 -6.87
N GLY A 80 -10.26 -14.71 -7.14
CA GLY A 80 -9.67 -15.72 -8.00
C GLY A 80 -9.86 -17.15 -7.48
N PHE A 81 -9.64 -17.38 -6.19
CA PHE A 81 -9.84 -18.69 -5.58
C PHE A 81 -11.32 -19.13 -5.58
N THR A 82 -12.24 -18.18 -5.37
CA THR A 82 -13.68 -18.44 -5.42
C THR A 82 -14.12 -18.76 -6.84
N TRP A 83 -13.54 -18.11 -7.85
CA TRP A 83 -13.80 -18.41 -9.25
C TRP A 83 -13.33 -19.82 -9.63
N MET A 84 -12.11 -20.20 -9.22
CA MET A 84 -11.57 -21.54 -9.46
C MET A 84 -12.35 -22.65 -8.75
N THR A 85 -13.01 -22.35 -7.62
CA THR A 85 -13.77 -23.34 -6.83
C THR A 85 -15.27 -23.34 -7.11
N ALA A 86 -15.73 -22.62 -8.14
CA ALA A 86 -17.15 -22.51 -8.44
C ALA A 86 -17.78 -23.79 -9.02
N HIS A 87 -16.98 -24.78 -9.46
CA HIS A 87 -17.47 -26.08 -9.98
C HIS A 87 -18.63 -25.99 -10.98
N GLY A 88 -18.66 -24.97 -11.83
CA GLY A 88 -19.72 -24.75 -12.82
C GLY A 88 -20.98 -24.04 -12.31
N ASN A 89 -21.02 -23.61 -11.04
CA ASN A 89 -22.10 -22.75 -10.54
C ASN A 89 -21.93 -21.32 -11.09
N GLU A 90 -22.81 -20.94 -12.01
CA GLU A 90 -22.80 -19.63 -12.69
C GLU A 90 -22.90 -18.45 -11.72
N ASP A 91 -23.70 -18.56 -10.66
CA ASP A 91 -23.85 -17.48 -9.66
C ASP A 91 -22.54 -17.21 -8.94
N LYS A 92 -21.81 -18.27 -8.56
CA LYS A 92 -20.50 -18.14 -7.91
C LYS A 92 -19.46 -17.57 -8.87
N ILE A 93 -19.50 -17.95 -10.15
CA ILE A 93 -18.62 -17.41 -11.17
C ILE A 93 -18.85 -15.90 -11.33
N LYS A 94 -20.11 -15.50 -11.51
CA LYS A 94 -20.50 -14.10 -11.70
C LYS A 94 -20.16 -13.24 -10.49
N LYS A 95 -20.39 -13.74 -9.28
CA LYS A 95 -20.03 -13.06 -8.03
C LYS A 95 -18.51 -12.88 -7.90
N SER A 96 -17.74 -13.91 -8.22
CA SER A 96 -16.27 -13.87 -8.13
C SER A 96 -15.67 -12.89 -9.13
N GLN A 97 -16.18 -12.87 -10.36
CA GLN A 97 -15.78 -11.88 -11.37
C GLN A 97 -16.08 -10.45 -10.93
N GLN A 98 -17.27 -10.20 -10.37
CA GLN A 98 -17.60 -8.87 -9.82
C GLN A 98 -16.60 -8.43 -8.73
N VAL A 99 -16.20 -9.33 -7.84
CA VAL A 99 -15.22 -9.02 -6.78
C VAL A 99 -13.86 -8.65 -7.37
N VAL A 100 -13.38 -9.41 -8.36
CA VAL A 100 -12.09 -9.13 -9.00
C VAL A 100 -12.12 -7.82 -9.79
N ILE A 101 -13.21 -7.55 -10.53
CA ILE A 101 -13.38 -6.30 -11.27
C ILE A 101 -13.45 -5.11 -10.32
N ALA A 102 -14.24 -5.20 -9.25
CA ALA A 102 -14.33 -4.15 -8.24
C ALA A 102 -12.98 -3.90 -7.54
N ALA A 103 -12.23 -4.97 -7.24
CA ALA A 103 -10.88 -4.86 -6.68
C ALA A 103 -9.91 -4.18 -7.66
N GLY A 104 -9.97 -4.51 -8.95
CA GLY A 104 -9.16 -3.88 -10.00
C GLY A 104 -9.44 -2.38 -10.15
N ILE A 105 -10.73 -2.00 -10.18
CA ILE A 105 -11.14 -0.59 -10.25
C ILE A 105 -10.65 0.18 -9.02
N GLY A 106 -10.81 -0.38 -7.82
CA GLY A 106 -10.32 0.26 -6.60
C GLY A 106 -8.80 0.45 -6.60
N LEU A 107 -8.05 -0.51 -7.12
CA LEU A 107 -6.59 -0.42 -7.24
C LEU A 107 -6.16 0.67 -8.24
N ILE A 108 -6.87 0.80 -9.36
CA ILE A 108 -6.67 1.90 -10.32
C ILE A 108 -6.90 3.25 -9.65
N VAL A 109 -7.99 3.42 -8.89
CA VAL A 109 -8.30 4.67 -8.18
C VAL A 109 -7.18 5.05 -7.19
N VAL A 110 -6.67 4.09 -6.44
CA VAL A 110 -5.57 4.32 -5.48
C VAL A 110 -4.29 4.76 -6.19
N ILE A 111 -3.93 4.11 -7.29
CA ILE A 111 -2.77 4.49 -8.09
C ILE A 111 -2.97 5.89 -8.69
N SER A 112 -4.15 6.18 -9.23
CA SER A 112 -4.48 7.49 -9.77
C SER A 112 -4.41 8.58 -8.70
N ALA A 113 -4.92 8.34 -7.49
CA ALA A 113 -4.84 9.28 -6.38
C ALA A 113 -3.38 9.58 -5.99
N TYR A 114 -2.53 8.55 -5.97
CA TYR A 114 -1.09 8.72 -5.71
C TYR A 114 -0.37 9.48 -6.83
N ALA A 115 -0.69 9.16 -8.09
CA ALA A 115 -0.15 9.85 -9.24
C ALA A 115 -0.50 11.34 -9.22
N ILE A 116 -1.77 11.68 -8.93
CA ILE A 116 -2.23 13.07 -8.80
C ILE A 116 -1.51 13.77 -7.64
N THR A 117 -1.41 13.13 -6.47
CA THR A 117 -0.73 13.70 -5.30
C THR A 117 0.74 14.01 -5.61
N THR A 118 1.41 13.12 -6.34
CA THR A 118 2.81 13.29 -6.74
C THR A 118 2.96 14.33 -7.83
N PHE A 119 2.00 14.44 -8.76
CA PHE A 119 2.00 15.45 -9.80
C PHE A 119 1.81 16.86 -9.22
N VAL A 120 0.86 17.05 -8.30
CA VAL A 120 0.62 18.33 -7.62
C VAL A 120 1.77 18.66 -6.65
N GLY A 121 2.23 17.69 -5.85
CA GLY A 121 3.34 17.91 -4.91
C GLY A 121 4.70 18.07 -5.59
N GLY A 122 4.88 17.49 -6.77
CA GLY A 122 6.07 17.63 -7.62
C GLY A 122 6.15 18.96 -8.36
N PHE A 123 5.01 19.64 -8.54
CA PHE A 123 4.94 20.98 -9.14
C PHE A 123 5.56 22.08 -8.27
N ASN A 124 5.81 21.80 -6.99
CA ASN A 124 6.42 22.74 -6.02
C ASN A 124 7.93 22.51 -5.84
N LYS A 125 8.64 22.17 -6.91
CA LYS A 125 10.11 22.19 -6.98
C LYS A 125 10.58 23.12 -8.08
#